data_AF-A0A8T6RJB4-F1
#
_entry.id   AF-A0A8T6RJB4-F1
#
_cell.length_a   1.000
_cell.length_b   1.000
_cell.length_c   1.000
_cell.angle_alpha   90.00
_cell.angle_beta   90.00
_cell.angle_gamma   90.00
#
_symmetry.space_group_name_H-M   'P 1'
#
loop_
_entity.id
_entity.type
_entity.pdbx_description
1 polymer ?
#
loop_
_entity_poly.entity_id
_entity_poly.type
_entity_poly.pdbx_seq_one_letter_code
_entity_poly.pdbx_strand_id
1 'polypeptide(L)'
;MKIELEGISHRVTVKKDFIKVNKERCTGCGRCLIICVVNLWKMKDGIADIVENYKEKCLECGCCYQICASDAIEFEYPEGGTGVVYLQG
;
A
#
# COMPACT_ATOMS: atom_id res chain seq x y z
N MET A 1 11.88 -3.37 9.35
CA MET A 1 12.54 -2.05 9.17
C MET A 1 11.51 -0.97 9.49
N LYS A 2 11.81 -0.05 10.41
CA LYS A 2 10.95 1.08 10.76
C LYS A 2 11.53 2.30 10.05
N ILE A 3 10.78 2.88 9.12
CA ILE A 3 11.19 4.09 8.41
C ILE A 3 10.66 5.29 9.21
N GLU A 4 11.52 6.27 9.44
CA GLU A 4 11.14 7.54 10.05
C GLU A 4 10.70 8.50 8.93
N LEU A 5 9.41 8.83 8.91
CA LEU A 5 8.81 9.70 7.88
C LEU A 5 8.50 11.12 8.39
N GLU A 6 8.75 11.36 9.68
CA GLU A 6 8.50 12.63 10.34
C GLU A 6 9.41 13.72 9.75
N GLY A 7 8.82 14.88 9.42
CA GLY A 7 9.54 15.99 8.78
C GLY A 7 9.86 15.81 7.29
N ILE A 8 9.69 14.61 6.72
CA ILE A 8 9.95 14.31 5.31
C ILE A 8 8.64 14.22 4.51
N SER A 9 7.54 13.82 5.16
CA SER A 9 6.23 13.77 4.53
C SER A 9 5.12 14.18 5.50
N HIS A 10 4.01 14.68 4.96
CA HIS A 10 2.75 14.84 5.69
C HIS A 10 1.60 14.14 4.96
N ARG A 11 0.46 14.02 5.63
CA ARG A 11 -0.71 13.28 5.14
C ARG A 11 -1.93 14.16 5.00
N VAL A 12 -2.54 14.11 3.83
CA VAL A 12 -3.87 14.66 3.58
C VAL A 12 -4.86 13.51 3.47
N THR A 13 -5.99 13.62 4.19
CA THR A 13 -6.98 12.55 4.31
C THR A 13 -7.48 12.06 2.95
N VAL A 14 -7.36 10.76 2.70
CA VAL A 14 -7.92 10.07 1.53
C VAL A 14 -9.24 9.42 1.92
N LYS A 15 -10.32 9.77 1.21
CA LYS A 15 -11.66 9.20 1.49
C LYS A 15 -11.86 7.84 0.83
N LYS A 16 -11.51 7.73 -0.46
CA LYS A 16 -11.72 6.52 -1.26
C LYS A 16 -10.63 5.49 -1.05
N ASP A 17 -10.98 4.22 -1.22
CA ASP A 17 -9.98 3.16 -1.31
C ASP A 17 -9.26 3.22 -2.65
N PHE A 18 -7.94 3.13 -2.60
CA PHE A 18 -7.06 3.20 -3.77
C PHE A 18 -6.14 1.96 -3.88
N ILE A 19 -6.30 1.01 -2.96
CA ILE A 19 -5.73 -0.34 -3.06
C ILE A 19 -6.85 -1.34 -2.82
N LYS A 20 -6.96 -2.35 -3.69
CA LYS A 20 -7.88 -3.48 -3.52
C LYS A 20 -7.15 -4.80 -3.75
N VAL A 21 -7.65 -5.86 -3.12
CA VAL A 21 -7.13 -7.21 -3.27
C VAL A 21 -8.21 -8.11 -3.81
N ASN A 22 -8.00 -8.67 -4.99
CA ASN A 22 -8.80 -9.76 -5.51
C ASN A 22 -8.35 -11.06 -4.82
N LYS A 23 -9.19 -11.55 -3.91
CA LYS A 23 -8.90 -12.74 -3.09
C LYS A 23 -8.84 -14.03 -3.90
N GLU A 24 -9.58 -14.10 -5.01
CA GLU A 24 -9.62 -15.29 -5.89
C GLU A 24 -8.33 -15.42 -6.71
N ARG A 25 -7.71 -14.29 -7.07
CA ARG A 25 -6.43 -14.24 -7.80
C ARG A 25 -5.20 -14.29 -6.91
N CYS A 26 -5.36 -14.07 -5.60
CA CYS A 26 -4.24 -14.03 -4.67
C CYS A 26 -3.69 -15.44 -4.44
N THR A 27 -2.41 -15.65 -4.71
CA THR A 27 -1.74 -16.95 -4.53
C THR A 27 -1.08 -17.13 -3.17
N GLY A 28 -1.14 -16.11 -2.29
CA GLY A 28 -0.46 -16.14 -1.00
C GLY A 28 1.07 -16.06 -1.07
N CYS A 29 1.67 -15.75 -2.24
CA CYS A 29 3.13 -15.76 -2.41
C CYS A 29 3.91 -14.75 -1.56
N GLY A 30 3.23 -13.75 -1.00
CA GLY A 30 3.78 -12.81 -0.03
C GLY A 30 4.76 -11.75 -0.55
N ARG A 31 4.95 -11.61 -1.88
CA ARG A 31 5.84 -10.59 -2.44
C ARG A 31 5.45 -9.16 -2.06
N CYS A 32 4.15 -8.88 -1.90
CA CYS A 32 3.67 -7.58 -1.43
C CYS A 32 4.09 -7.26 0.02
N LEU A 33 4.27 -8.28 0.88
CA LEU A 33 4.79 -8.11 2.25
C LEU A 33 6.27 -7.70 2.22
N ILE A 34 7.05 -8.28 1.32
CA ILE A 34 8.49 -8.03 1.21
C ILE A 34 8.78 -6.65 0.62
N ILE A 35 8.06 -6.26 -0.45
CA ILE A 35 8.35 -5.02 -1.17
C ILE A 35 7.82 -3.77 -0.45
N CYS A 36 6.87 -3.93 0.46
CA CYS A 36 6.24 -2.79 1.14
C CYS A 36 7.13 -2.27 2.26
N VAL A 37 7.87 -1.21 1.97
CA VAL A 37 8.83 -0.60 2.90
C VAL A 37 8.19 -0.02 4.17
N VAL A 38 6.88 0.19 4.17
CA VAL A 38 6.07 0.66 5.32
C VAL A 38 5.17 -0.44 5.92
N ASN A 39 5.38 -1.71 5.56
CA ASN A 39 4.77 -2.91 6.17
C ASN A 39 3.23 -2.88 6.27
N LEU A 40 2.54 -2.58 5.17
CA LEU A 40 1.06 -2.49 5.14
C LEU A 40 0.36 -3.82 4.91
N TRP A 41 1.10 -4.83 4.46
CA TRP A 41 0.55 -6.12 4.07
C TRP A 41 0.75 -7.14 5.18
N LYS A 42 -0.27 -7.96 5.41
CA LYS A 42 -0.26 -9.11 6.31
C LYS A 42 -0.80 -10.34 5.57
N MET A 43 -0.51 -11.52 6.09
CA MET A 43 -1.11 -12.76 5.59
C MET A 43 -2.29 -13.13 6.49
N LYS A 44 -3.44 -13.45 5.90
CA LYS A 44 -4.64 -13.91 6.60
C LYS A 44 -5.24 -15.06 5.79
N ASP A 45 -5.43 -16.22 6.40
CA ASP A 45 -6.05 -17.39 5.77
C ASP A 45 -5.39 -17.79 4.43
N GLY A 46 -4.06 -17.67 4.34
CA GLY A 46 -3.28 -18.01 3.15
C GLY A 46 -3.32 -16.96 2.02
N ILE A 47 -4.03 -15.84 2.20
CA ILE A 47 -4.08 -14.73 1.24
C ILE A 47 -3.55 -13.42 1.84
N ALA A 48 -3.05 -12.54 0.97
CA ALA A 48 -2.60 -11.22 1.38
C ALA A 48 -3.80 -10.35 1.76
N ASP A 49 -3.64 -9.59 2.85
CA ASP A 49 -4.61 -8.63 3.36
C ASP A 49 -3.88 -7.33 3.72
N ILE A 50 -4.56 -6.19 3.61
CA ILE A 50 -3.98 -4.89 3.90
C ILE A 50 -4.45 -4.38 5.27
N VAL A 51 -3.60 -3.67 6.01
CA VAL A 51 -3.99 -3.06 7.29
C VAL A 51 -5.07 -2.00 7.10
N GLU A 52 -5.99 -1.89 8.04
CA GLU A 52 -7.15 -0.99 7.92
C GLU A 52 -6.75 0.49 7.75
N ASN A 53 -5.68 0.91 8.42
CA ASN A 53 -5.18 2.28 8.34
C ASN A 53 -4.13 2.52 7.25
N TYR A 54 -4.13 1.72 6.18
CA TYR A 54 -3.12 1.84 5.13
C TYR A 54 -3.07 3.22 4.47
N LYS A 55 -4.21 3.92 4.37
CA LYS A 55 -4.31 5.28 3.78
C LYS A 55 -3.46 6.31 4.52
N GLU A 56 -3.22 6.11 5.81
CA GLU A 56 -2.41 7.01 6.65
C GLU A 56 -0.91 6.80 6.46
N LYS A 57 -0.50 5.66 5.89
CA LYS A 57 0.89 5.20 5.90
C LYS A 57 1.45 4.91 4.50
N CYS A 58 0.60 4.62 3.52
CA CYS A 58 1.00 4.26 2.17
C CYS A 58 1.78 5.37 1.47
N LEU A 59 2.97 5.05 0.94
CA LEU A 59 3.81 5.99 0.20
C LEU A 59 3.38 6.18 -1.26
N GLU A 60 2.30 5.53 -1.69
CA GLU A 60 1.75 5.63 -3.06
C GLU A 60 2.78 5.26 -4.15
N CYS A 61 3.75 4.40 -3.81
CA CYS A 61 4.82 4.01 -4.71
C CYS A 61 4.40 2.97 -5.78
N GLY A 62 3.23 2.34 -5.64
CA GLY A 62 2.74 1.32 -6.57
C GLY A 62 3.51 -0.01 -6.56
N CYS A 63 4.58 -0.17 -5.77
CA CYS A 63 5.43 -1.37 -5.82
C CYS A 63 4.68 -2.68 -5.52
N CYS A 64 3.68 -2.66 -4.63
CA CYS A 64 2.87 -3.84 -4.32
C CYS A 64 2.02 -4.31 -5.51
N TYR A 65 1.50 -3.37 -6.30
CA TYR A 65 0.80 -3.64 -7.55
C TYR A 65 1.76 -4.20 -8.59
N GLN A 66 2.90 -3.54 -8.81
CA GLN A 66 3.89 -3.94 -9.82
C GLN A 66 4.51 -5.32 -9.57
N ILE A 67 4.74 -5.72 -8.30
CA ILE A 67 5.34 -7.02 -7.98
C ILE A 67 4.34 -8.18 -8.01
N CYS A 68 3.04 -7.90 -8.09
CA CYS A 68 1.99 -8.90 -7.97
C CYS A 68 1.82 -9.68 -9.28
N ALA A 69 2.59 -10.75 -9.45
CA ALA A 69 2.59 -11.56 -10.68
C ALA A 69 1.24 -12.22 -11.04
N SER A 70 0.29 -12.30 -10.11
CA SER A 70 -1.05 -12.84 -10.37
C SER A 70 -2.10 -11.75 -10.63
N ASP A 71 -1.67 -10.48 -10.70
CA ASP A 71 -2.47 -9.24 -10.69
C ASP A 71 -3.66 -9.29 -9.71
N ALA A 72 -3.39 -9.79 -8.51
CA ALA A 72 -4.37 -9.82 -7.42
C ALA A 72 -4.50 -8.48 -6.69
N ILE A 73 -3.59 -7.53 -6.93
CA ILE A 73 -3.59 -6.21 -6.30
C ILE A 73 -3.97 -5.19 -7.36
N GLU A 74 -5.00 -4.39 -7.08
CA GLU A 74 -5.34 -3.20 -7.86
C GLU A 74 -4.81 -1.97 -7.11
N PHE A 75 -4.25 -1.02 -7.85
CA PHE A 75 -3.75 0.25 -7.32
C PHE A 75 -4.14 1.39 -8.25
N GLU A 76 -4.64 2.46 -7.65
CA GLU A 76 -4.84 3.75 -8.32
C GLU A 76 -4.23 4.85 -7.43
N TYR A 77 -3.90 5.99 -8.03
CA TYR A 77 -3.50 7.14 -7.22
C TYR A 77 -4.73 7.74 -6.52
N PRO A 78 -4.59 8.23 -5.28
CA PRO A 78 -5.63 9.00 -4.62
C PRO A 78 -6.08 10.22 -5.44
N GLU A 79 -7.24 10.77 -5.08
CA GLU A 79 -7.73 12.01 -5.69
C GLU A 79 -6.70 13.14 -5.50
N GLY A 80 -6.54 13.97 -6.53
CA GLY A 80 -5.59 15.09 -6.51
C GLY A 80 -5.78 15.99 -5.29
N GLY A 81 -4.67 16.32 -4.63
CA GLY A 81 -4.69 17.09 -3.38
C GLY A 81 -4.95 16.26 -2.12
N THR A 82 -5.03 14.93 -2.22
CA THR A 82 -5.09 14.01 -1.07
C THR A 82 -3.87 13.09 -1.06
N GLY A 83 -3.67 12.33 0.02
CA GLY A 83 -2.61 11.31 0.09
C GLY A 83 -1.31 11.78 0.73
N VAL A 84 -0.20 11.18 0.28
CA VAL A 84 1.16 11.54 0.67
C VAL A 84 1.54 12.89 0.08
N VAL A 85 2.11 13.75 0.91
CA VAL A 85 2.78 14.95 0.43
C VAL A 85 4.23 14.92 0.91
N TYR A 86 5.16 14.85 -0.03
CA TYR A 86 6.58 14.88 0.25
C TYR A 86 7.04 16.32 0.43
N LEU A 87 7.67 16.60 1.57
CA LEU A 87 8.20 17.92 1.93
C LEU A 87 9.65 18.10 1.48
N GLN A 88 10.36 16.99 1.27
CA GLN A 88 11.75 16.93 0.83
C GLN A 88 11.86 15.85 -0.24
N GLY A 89 12.21 16.23 -1.47
CA GLY A 89 12.29 15.35 -2.64
C GLY A 89 13.41 15.75 -3.58
#